data_AF-A0A973WHZ7-F1
#
_entry.id   AF-A0A973WHZ7-F1
#
_cell.length_a   1.000
_cell.length_b   1.000
_cell.length_c   1.000
_cell.angle_alpha   90.00
_cell.angle_beta   90.00
_cell.angle_gamma   90.00
#
_symmetry.space_group_name_H-M   'P 1'
#
loop_
_entity.id
_entity.type
_entity.pdbx_description
1 polymer ?
#
loop_
_entity_poly.entity_id
_entity_poly.type
_entity_poly.pdbx_seq_one_letter_code
_entity_poly.pdbx_strand_id
1 'polypeptide(L)'
;MKKLEDDFQRLVELIIAGDVLSLDQAQMHIINAFYALWMARAEIRVQPAQDFLLKGVVPGRAFTADEEESLEKVGYAFFRGSTVPSRIVNGMRVHFLVGRYLRQLKPTADWGIVRTSSAEFVVPDWPVHGFLPVHPTLALVNPASNQTLTTASVSLVNRQLRAASRFYFFARDFSRCP
;
A
#
# COMPACT_ATOMS: atom_id res chain seq x y z
N MET A 1 0.51 -10.51 6.05
CA MET A 1 0.21 -9.11 5.64
C MET A 1 -1.27 -8.77 5.73
N LYS A 2 -2.19 -9.71 5.47
CA LYS A 2 -3.64 -9.52 5.57
C LYS A 2 -4.11 -8.75 6.81
N LYS A 3 -3.65 -9.11 8.01
CA LYS A 3 -3.99 -8.40 9.26
C LYS A 3 -3.76 -6.88 9.18
N LEU A 4 -2.64 -6.44 8.59
CA LEU A 4 -2.32 -5.03 8.43
C LEU A 4 -3.32 -4.32 7.49
N GLU A 5 -3.73 -5.00 6.41
CA GLU A 5 -4.76 -4.49 5.50
C GLU A 5 -6.14 -4.45 6.17
N ASP A 6 -6.50 -5.49 6.91
CA ASP A 6 -7.77 -5.57 7.66
C ASP A 6 -7.84 -4.47 8.74
N ASP A 7 -6.75 -4.23 9.48
CA ASP A 7 -6.66 -3.19 10.51
C ASP A 7 -6.75 -1.79 9.88
N PHE A 8 -6.10 -1.57 8.74
CA PHE A 8 -6.20 -0.32 7.99
C PHE A 8 -7.60 -0.08 7.42
N GLN A 9 -8.21 -1.11 6.82
CA GLN A 9 -9.57 -1.04 6.27
C GLN A 9 -10.58 -0.67 7.36
N ARG A 10 -10.50 -1.31 8.53
CA ARG A 10 -11.36 -1.00 9.68
C ARG A 10 -11.18 0.45 10.13
N LEU A 11 -9.95 0.95 10.19
CA LEU A 11 -9.68 2.34 10.55
C LEU A 11 -10.29 3.31 9.53
N VAL A 12 -10.11 3.05 8.24
CA VAL A 12 -10.68 3.87 7.16
C VAL A 12 -12.21 3.92 7.24
N GLU A 13 -12.86 2.78 7.50
CA GLU A 13 -14.31 2.72 7.67
C GLU A 13 -14.81 3.62 8.81
N LEU A 14 -14.13 3.62 9.95
CA LEU A 14 -14.43 4.50 11.08
C LEU A 14 -14.23 5.99 10.72
N ILE A 15 -13.17 6.31 9.98
CA ILE A 15 -12.91 7.68 9.50
C ILE A 15 -13.99 8.14 8.52
N ILE A 16 -14.45 7.26 7.62
CA ILE A 16 -15.52 7.55 6.67
C ILE A 16 -16.85 7.76 7.40
N ALA A 17 -17.17 6.92 8.39
CA ALA A 17 -18.36 7.03 9.22
C ALA A 17 -18.38 8.32 10.08
N GLY A 18 -17.21 8.92 10.32
CA GLY A 18 -17.06 10.13 11.14
C GLY A 18 -16.80 9.84 12.61
N ASP A 19 -16.59 8.58 12.97
CA ASP A 19 -16.31 8.14 14.35
C ASP A 19 -14.89 8.51 14.81
N VAL A 20 -14.00 8.82 13.85
CA VAL A 20 -12.62 9.26 14.10
C VAL A 20 -12.44 10.66 13.54
N LEU A 21 -12.35 11.64 14.43
CA LEU A 21 -12.14 13.05 14.10
C LEU A 21 -10.68 13.48 14.21
N SER A 22 -9.87 12.78 14.99
CA SER A 22 -8.43 13.00 15.13
C SER A 22 -7.71 11.66 15.21
N LEU A 23 -6.46 11.62 14.78
CA LEU A 23 -5.66 10.40 14.74
C LEU A 23 -4.78 10.32 15.99
N ASP A 24 -4.89 9.23 16.73
CA ASP A 24 -3.96 8.91 17.82
C ASP A 24 -2.69 8.20 17.30
N GLN A 25 -1.73 7.92 18.19
CA GLN A 25 -0.48 7.23 17.82
C GLN A 25 -0.70 5.81 17.29
N ALA A 26 -1.68 5.07 17.80
CA ALA A 26 -1.96 3.72 17.33
C ALA A 26 -2.53 3.74 15.91
N GLN A 27 -3.46 4.65 15.65
CA GLN A 27 -4.05 4.88 14.33
C GLN A 27 -3.00 5.39 13.33
N MET A 28 -2.14 6.33 13.73
CA MET A 28 -1.01 6.78 12.91
C MET A 28 -0.06 5.63 12.57
N HIS A 29 0.19 4.70 13.50
CA HIS A 29 0.99 3.51 13.22
C HIS A 29 0.35 2.61 12.17
N ILE A 30 -0.97 2.38 12.25
CA ILE A 30 -1.73 1.61 11.25
C ILE A 30 -1.58 2.24 9.85
N ILE A 31 -1.74 3.57 9.76
CA ILE A 31 -1.61 4.30 8.48
C ILE A 31 -0.18 4.20 7.93
N ASN A 32 0.83 4.41 8.78
CA ASN A 32 2.23 4.26 8.38
C ASN A 32 2.55 2.84 7.90
N ALA A 33 2.00 1.82 8.56
CA ALA A 33 2.18 0.42 8.18
C ALA A 33 1.55 0.13 6.80
N PHE A 34 0.35 0.64 6.54
CA PHE A 34 -0.28 0.51 5.23
C PHE A 34 0.46 1.27 4.13
N TYR A 35 0.88 2.51 4.40
CA TYR A 35 1.66 3.30 3.45
C TYR A 35 3.01 2.63 3.13
N ALA A 36 3.69 2.06 4.13
CA ALA A 36 4.89 1.24 3.95
C ALA A 36 4.65 -0.01 3.10
N LEU A 37 3.50 -0.69 3.29
CA LEU A 37 3.10 -1.82 2.46
C LEU A 37 2.87 -1.41 1.01
N TRP A 38 2.22 -0.26 0.78
CA TRP A 38 2.03 0.26 -0.56
C TRP A 38 3.38 0.60 -1.23
N MET A 39 4.31 1.25 -0.52
CA MET A 39 5.69 1.51 -1.01
C MET A 39 6.42 0.22 -1.38
N ALA A 40 6.37 -0.79 -0.52
CA ALA A 40 7.01 -2.08 -0.78
C ALA A 40 6.43 -2.78 -2.02
N ARG A 41 5.09 -2.80 -2.16
CA ARG A 41 4.42 -3.41 -3.33
C ARG A 41 4.71 -2.65 -4.62
N ALA A 42 4.75 -1.32 -4.56
CA ALA A 42 5.09 -0.49 -5.70
C ALA A 42 6.53 -0.77 -6.17
N GLU A 43 7.50 -0.83 -5.24
CA GLU A 43 8.89 -1.16 -5.56
C GLU A 43 9.02 -2.54 -6.21
N ILE A 44 8.38 -3.57 -5.64
CA ILE A 44 8.45 -4.94 -6.16
C ILE A 44 7.80 -5.05 -7.55
N ARG A 45 6.77 -4.27 -7.85
CA ARG A 45 6.19 -4.21 -9.19
C ARG A 45 7.21 -3.72 -10.23
N VAL A 46 8.03 -2.73 -9.88
CA VAL A 46 9.05 -2.16 -10.78
C VAL A 46 10.29 -3.06 -10.85
N GLN A 47 10.64 -3.72 -9.75
CA GLN A 47 11.81 -4.57 -9.65
C GLN A 47 11.42 -5.94 -9.08
N PRO A 48 10.67 -6.76 -9.84
CA PRO A 48 10.28 -8.08 -9.36
C PRO A 48 11.52 -8.96 -9.19
N ALA A 49 11.53 -9.78 -8.15
CA ALA A 49 12.51 -10.85 -8.04
C ALA A 49 12.36 -11.81 -9.22
N GLN A 50 13.48 -12.39 -9.63
CA GLN A 50 13.52 -13.48 -10.58
C GLN A 50 13.53 -14.81 -9.83
N ASP A 51 13.14 -15.87 -10.53
CA ASP A 51 13.29 -17.23 -10.04
C ASP A 51 14.76 -17.49 -9.70
N PHE A 52 15.00 -18.10 -8.54
CA PHE A 52 16.35 -18.27 -8.01
C PHE A 52 16.74 -19.74 -7.98
N LEU A 53 17.78 -20.10 -8.74
CA LEU A 53 18.31 -21.46 -8.77
C LEU A 53 19.27 -21.70 -7.60
N LEU A 54 18.95 -22.69 -6.76
CA LEU A 54 19.84 -23.16 -5.71
C LEU A 54 20.84 -24.16 -6.27
N LYS A 55 22.11 -23.73 -6.33
CA LYS A 55 23.22 -24.62 -6.72
C LYS A 55 23.50 -25.61 -5.58
N GLY A 56 23.62 -26.89 -5.93
CA GLY A 56 23.96 -27.95 -4.97
C GLY A 56 22.78 -28.55 -4.20
N VAL A 57 21.54 -28.16 -4.51
CA VAL A 57 20.34 -28.75 -3.92
C VAL A 57 19.78 -29.82 -4.86
N VAL A 58 19.58 -31.03 -4.32
CA VAL A 58 18.95 -32.13 -5.05
C VAL A 58 17.43 -31.88 -5.10
N PRO A 59 16.78 -31.99 -6.27
CA PRO A 59 15.34 -31.81 -6.40
C PRO A 59 14.56 -32.76 -5.48
N GLY A 60 13.68 -32.21 -4.66
CA GLY A 60 12.72 -32.98 -3.86
C GLY A 60 11.49 -33.43 -4.68
N ARG A 61 10.47 -33.90 -3.98
CA ARG A 61 9.15 -34.18 -4.56
C ARG A 61 8.57 -32.91 -5.22
N ALA A 62 7.92 -33.08 -6.38
CA ALA A 62 7.13 -32.02 -6.99
C ALA A 62 5.77 -31.86 -6.28
N PHE A 63 5.40 -30.61 -6.00
CA PHE A 63 4.08 -30.26 -5.47
C PHE A 63 3.11 -29.98 -6.62
N THR A 64 1.83 -30.26 -6.41
CA THR A 64 0.77 -29.73 -7.30
C THR A 64 0.53 -28.25 -7.02
N ALA A 65 -0.14 -27.53 -7.92
CA ALA A 65 -0.48 -26.12 -7.71
C ALA A 65 -1.29 -25.90 -6.42
N ASP A 66 -2.21 -26.80 -6.09
CA ASP A 66 -3.04 -26.72 -4.88
C ASP A 66 -2.22 -26.97 -3.60
N GLU A 67 -1.25 -27.88 -3.66
CA GLU A 67 -0.32 -28.13 -2.55
C GLU A 67 0.59 -26.91 -2.32
N GLU A 68 1.10 -26.31 -3.39
CA GLU A 68 1.88 -25.08 -3.32
C GLU A 68 1.06 -23.94 -2.67
N GLU A 69 -0.18 -23.75 -3.09
CA GLU A 69 -1.07 -22.70 -2.55
C GLU A 69 -1.43 -22.98 -1.07
N SER A 70 -1.64 -24.26 -0.72
CA SER A 70 -1.89 -24.68 0.66
C SER A 70 -0.70 -24.38 1.57
N LEU A 71 0.52 -24.65 1.12
CA LEU A 71 1.76 -24.33 1.84
C LEU A 71 1.94 -22.82 2.01
N GLU A 72 1.73 -22.04 0.94
CA GLU A 72 1.82 -20.57 1.02
C GLU A 72 0.79 -19.98 2.00
N LYS A 73 -0.43 -20.52 2.02
CA LYS A 73 -1.50 -20.07 2.92
C LYS A 73 -1.14 -20.20 4.39
N VAL A 74 -0.39 -21.24 4.76
CA VAL A 74 0.11 -21.44 6.14
C VAL A 74 1.51 -20.86 6.37
N GLY A 75 2.07 -20.16 5.39
CA GLY A 75 3.33 -19.41 5.51
C GLY A 75 4.60 -20.21 5.19
N TYR A 76 4.48 -21.41 4.61
CA TYR A 76 5.63 -22.18 4.15
C TYR A 76 6.04 -21.78 2.74
N ALA A 77 7.36 -21.73 2.52
CA ALA A 77 7.96 -21.67 1.19
C ALA A 77 8.11 -23.09 0.62
N PHE A 78 8.11 -23.20 -0.70
CA PHE A 78 8.42 -24.44 -1.41
C PHE A 78 9.40 -24.17 -2.55
N PHE A 79 9.94 -25.26 -3.09
CA PHE A 79 10.86 -25.24 -4.22
C PHE A 79 10.24 -26.03 -5.37
N ARG A 80 10.46 -25.57 -6.62
CA ARG A 80 10.18 -26.33 -7.83
C ARG A 80 11.49 -26.96 -8.29
N GLY A 81 11.72 -28.20 -7.87
CA GLY A 81 13.04 -28.84 -8.01
C GLY A 81 14.09 -28.09 -7.20
N SER A 82 15.08 -27.51 -7.87
CA SER A 82 16.13 -26.67 -7.26
C SER A 82 15.85 -25.17 -7.39
N THR A 83 14.69 -24.77 -7.92
CA THR A 83 14.34 -23.36 -8.14
C THR A 83 13.39 -22.86 -7.07
N VAL A 84 13.71 -21.71 -6.49
CA VAL A 84 12.78 -20.91 -5.67
C VAL A 84 11.93 -20.06 -6.61
N PRO A 85 10.60 -20.20 -6.59
CA PRO A 85 9.73 -19.32 -7.37
C PRO A 85 9.87 -17.87 -6.92
N SER A 86 9.95 -16.95 -7.87
CA SER A 86 9.99 -15.51 -7.65
C SER A 86 8.86 -15.00 -6.75
N ARG A 87 7.67 -15.61 -6.78
CA ARG A 87 6.54 -15.25 -5.89
C ARG A 87 6.89 -15.40 -4.40
N ILE A 88 7.63 -16.43 -4.04
CA ILE A 88 8.09 -16.68 -2.66
C ILE A 88 9.11 -15.61 -2.26
N VAL A 89 10.09 -15.35 -3.14
CA VAL A 89 11.13 -14.33 -2.92
C VAL A 89 10.51 -12.94 -2.79
N ASN A 90 9.56 -12.59 -3.66
CA ASN A 90 8.82 -11.34 -3.62
C ASN A 90 8.03 -11.22 -2.32
N GLY A 91 7.33 -12.27 -1.90
CA GLY A 91 6.61 -12.30 -0.61
C GLY A 91 7.53 -11.94 0.56
N MET A 92 8.68 -12.62 0.68
CA MET A 92 9.69 -12.31 1.71
C MET A 92 10.20 -10.88 1.60
N ARG A 93 10.50 -10.41 0.37
CA ARG A 93 11.00 -9.06 0.13
C ARG A 93 9.99 -7.98 0.53
N VAL A 94 8.68 -8.19 0.34
CA VAL A 94 7.65 -7.25 0.84
C VAL A 94 7.79 -7.08 2.35
N HIS A 95 7.90 -8.19 3.10
CA HIS A 95 8.02 -8.14 4.56
C HIS A 95 9.25 -7.33 5.02
N PHE A 96 10.41 -7.56 4.39
CA PHE A 96 11.63 -6.80 4.70
C PHE A 96 11.48 -5.32 4.35
N LEU A 97 10.93 -5.00 3.18
CA LEU A 97 10.71 -3.63 2.74
C LEU A 97 9.74 -2.87 3.64
N VAL A 98 8.63 -3.49 4.05
CA VAL A 98 7.69 -2.88 5.00
C VAL A 98 8.40 -2.49 6.30
N GLY A 99 9.18 -3.40 6.89
CA GLY A 99 9.94 -3.10 8.11
C GLY A 99 10.97 -1.99 7.90
N ARG A 100 11.63 -1.95 6.73
CA ARG A 100 12.55 -0.87 6.36
C ARG A 100 11.83 0.48 6.26
N TYR A 101 10.73 0.54 5.52
CA TYR A 101 9.96 1.76 5.30
C TYR A 101 9.33 2.28 6.59
N LEU A 102 8.80 1.40 7.43
CA LEU A 102 8.30 1.77 8.76
C LEU A 102 9.37 2.43 9.64
N ARG A 103 10.63 1.99 9.56
CA ARG A 103 11.74 2.65 10.29
C ARG A 103 12.12 4.02 9.72
N GLN A 104 11.84 4.26 8.44
CA GLN A 104 12.13 5.52 7.76
C GLN A 104 11.01 6.54 7.94
N LEU A 105 9.76 6.09 8.03
CA LEU A 105 8.63 6.93 8.41
C LEU A 105 8.81 7.35 9.86
N LYS A 106 8.90 8.67 10.10
CA LYS A 106 9.07 9.19 11.46
C LYS A 106 7.86 8.77 12.32
N PRO A 107 8.06 8.39 13.60
CA PRO A 107 6.96 8.03 14.50
C PRO A 107 5.96 9.17 14.73
N THR A 108 6.42 10.41 14.58
CA THR A 108 5.65 11.65 14.79
C THR A 108 5.11 12.22 13.48
N ALA A 109 4.90 11.40 12.46
CA ALA A 109 4.38 11.90 11.20
C ALA A 109 2.90 12.28 11.39
N ASP A 110 2.64 13.58 11.39
CA ASP A 110 1.30 14.16 11.60
C ASP A 110 0.44 13.88 10.36
N TRP A 111 -0.19 12.71 10.36
CA TRP A 111 -1.23 12.40 9.38
C TRP A 111 -2.46 13.25 9.67
N GLY A 112 -2.96 13.91 8.63
CA GLY A 112 -4.20 14.66 8.66
C GLY A 112 -5.29 14.01 7.81
N ILE A 113 -6.53 14.10 8.27
CA ILE A 113 -7.72 13.71 7.52
C ILE A 113 -8.12 14.88 6.62
N VAL A 114 -7.94 14.71 5.32
CA VAL A 114 -8.23 15.73 4.31
C VAL A 114 -9.48 15.37 3.54
N ARG A 115 -10.46 16.28 3.52
CA ARG A 115 -11.77 16.10 2.87
C ARG A 115 -11.97 17.08 1.73
N THR A 116 -12.94 16.79 0.87
CA THR A 116 -13.44 17.73 -0.15
C THR A 116 -14.95 17.54 -0.30
N SER A 117 -15.70 18.61 -0.55
CA SER A 117 -17.16 18.56 -0.66
C SER A 117 -17.66 18.40 -2.09
N SER A 118 -16.89 18.85 -3.09
CA SER A 118 -17.38 19.00 -4.47
C SER A 118 -16.53 18.29 -5.53
N ALA A 119 -15.32 17.84 -5.19
CA ALA A 119 -14.39 17.20 -6.12
C ALA A 119 -13.95 15.82 -5.59
N GLU A 120 -13.29 15.03 -6.43
CA GLU A 120 -12.72 13.73 -6.09
C GLU A 120 -11.21 13.68 -6.27
N PHE A 121 -10.55 12.88 -5.43
CA PHE A 121 -9.15 12.57 -5.52
C PHE A 121 -8.90 11.42 -6.49
N VAL A 122 -7.86 11.55 -7.32
CA VAL A 122 -7.31 10.41 -8.06
C VAL A 122 -6.43 9.56 -7.14
N VAL A 123 -6.39 8.26 -7.41
CA VAL A 123 -5.51 7.31 -6.73
C VAL A 123 -4.34 6.99 -7.66
N PRO A 124 -3.10 7.38 -7.32
CA PRO A 124 -1.94 7.02 -8.13
C PRO A 124 -1.63 5.52 -7.94
N ASP A 125 -0.89 4.94 -8.87
CA ASP A 125 -0.36 3.58 -8.70
C ASP A 125 0.90 3.54 -7.82
N TRP A 126 1.56 4.69 -7.68
CA TRP A 126 2.81 4.87 -6.93
C TRP A 126 2.59 5.78 -5.70
N PRO A 127 3.01 5.35 -4.49
CA PRO A 127 2.93 6.18 -3.30
C PRO A 127 3.90 7.37 -3.40
N VAL A 128 3.35 8.57 -3.24
CA VAL A 128 4.11 9.82 -3.38
C VAL A 128 3.59 10.86 -2.40
N HIS A 129 4.47 11.76 -1.97
CA HIS A 129 4.15 12.95 -1.17
C HIS A 129 3.36 12.70 0.13
N GLY A 130 3.39 11.47 0.66
CA GLY A 130 2.62 11.11 1.85
C GLY A 130 1.11 11.29 1.65
N PHE A 131 0.62 11.14 0.42
CA PHE A 131 -0.80 11.31 0.08
C PHE A 131 -1.44 9.96 -0.18
N LEU A 132 -2.43 9.61 0.63
CA LEU A 132 -3.11 8.32 0.61
C LEU A 132 -4.63 8.53 0.46
N PRO A 133 -5.16 8.51 -0.78
CA PRO A 133 -6.61 8.54 -1.00
C PRO A 133 -7.24 7.23 -0.52
N VAL A 134 -8.28 7.33 0.31
CA VAL A 134 -8.98 6.16 0.90
C VAL A 134 -10.47 6.14 0.60
N HIS A 135 -11.02 7.26 0.12
CA HIS A 135 -12.38 7.41 -0.38
C HIS A 135 -12.35 8.50 -1.47
N PRO A 136 -13.29 8.53 -2.46
CA PRO A 136 -13.28 9.55 -3.50
C PRO A 136 -13.12 11.00 -2.99
N THR A 137 -13.69 11.31 -1.83
CA THR A 137 -13.65 12.65 -1.23
C THR A 137 -12.79 12.74 0.04
N LEU A 138 -11.99 11.71 0.35
CA LEU A 138 -11.18 11.63 1.57
C LEU A 138 -9.79 11.07 1.29
N ALA A 139 -8.77 11.77 1.78
CA ALA A 139 -7.40 11.31 1.79
C ALA A 139 -6.78 11.47 3.18
N LEU A 140 -5.82 10.62 3.48
CA LEU A 140 -4.89 10.77 4.60
C LEU A 140 -3.63 11.41 4.03
N VAL A 141 -3.14 12.48 4.67
CA VAL A 141 -2.02 13.27 4.13
C VAL A 141 -0.97 13.52 5.20
N ASN A 142 0.30 13.41 4.82
CA ASN A 142 1.44 13.55 5.72
C ASN A 142 2.58 14.37 5.09
N PRO A 143 3.02 15.47 5.73
CA PRO A 143 2.47 16.06 6.96
C PRO A 143 1.24 16.93 6.66
N ALA A 144 0.15 16.80 7.43
CA ALA A 144 -0.99 17.71 7.35
C ALA A 144 -1.82 17.74 8.64
N SER A 145 -2.46 18.87 8.92
CA SER A 145 -3.60 18.92 9.84
C SER A 145 -4.89 18.51 9.11
N ASN A 146 -5.92 18.18 9.89
CA ASN A 146 -7.26 17.98 9.33
C ASN A 146 -7.75 19.24 8.61
N GLN A 147 -8.27 19.10 7.40
CA GLN A 147 -8.73 20.23 6.60
C GLN A 147 -9.69 19.80 5.49
N THR A 148 -10.44 20.76 4.96
CA THR A 148 -11.28 20.59 3.78
C THR A 148 -10.68 21.38 2.62
N LEU A 149 -10.37 20.70 1.53
CA LEU A 149 -9.84 21.31 0.31
C LEU A 149 -10.95 21.87 -0.57
N THR A 150 -10.65 23.00 -1.21
CA THR A 150 -11.45 23.56 -2.29
C THR A 150 -11.21 22.78 -3.59
N THR A 151 -12.11 22.91 -4.57
CA THR A 151 -11.95 22.32 -5.91
C THR A 151 -10.62 22.72 -6.58
N ALA A 152 -10.18 23.96 -6.41
CA ALA A 152 -8.91 24.45 -6.94
C ALA A 152 -7.70 23.74 -6.30
N SER A 153 -7.73 23.54 -4.98
CA SER A 153 -6.70 22.77 -4.27
C SER A 153 -6.71 21.30 -4.68
N VAL A 154 -7.89 20.69 -4.85
CA VAL A 154 -8.01 19.30 -5.35
C VAL A 154 -7.44 19.18 -6.76
N SER A 155 -7.66 20.16 -7.65
CA SER A 155 -7.07 20.18 -8.99
C SER A 155 -5.54 20.21 -8.97
N LEU A 156 -4.95 21.01 -8.07
CA LEU A 156 -3.49 21.02 -7.88
C LEU A 156 -2.97 19.66 -7.40
N VAL A 157 -3.63 19.07 -6.40
CA VAL A 157 -3.29 17.74 -5.87
C VAL A 157 -3.41 16.68 -6.97
N ASN A 158 -4.54 16.60 -7.66
CA ASN A 158 -4.76 15.62 -8.72
C ASN A 158 -3.74 15.73 -9.84
N ARG A 159 -3.36 16.95 -10.25
CA ARG A 159 -2.28 17.15 -11.24
C ARG A 159 -0.95 16.57 -10.76
N GLN A 160 -0.59 16.79 -9.50
CA GLN A 160 0.63 16.24 -8.92
C GLN A 160 0.58 14.71 -8.84
N LEU A 161 -0.53 14.14 -8.38
CA LEU A 161 -0.70 12.68 -8.30
C LEU A 161 -0.63 12.02 -9.68
N ARG A 162 -1.26 12.61 -10.70
CA ARG A 162 -1.18 12.12 -12.10
C ARG A 162 0.25 12.19 -12.64
N ALA A 163 0.95 13.29 -12.38
CA ALA A 163 2.33 13.46 -12.84
C ALA A 163 3.32 12.51 -12.15
N ALA A 164 3.03 12.13 -10.91
CA ALA A 164 3.85 11.21 -10.13
C ALA A 164 3.52 9.72 -10.35
N SER A 165 2.35 9.41 -10.91
CA SER A 165 2.00 8.06 -11.35
C SER A 165 2.99 7.52 -12.37
N ARG A 166 3.25 6.21 -12.30
CA ARG A 166 4.23 5.55 -13.17
C ARG A 166 3.57 4.78 -14.30
N PHE A 167 2.58 3.96 -13.97
CA PHE A 167 1.92 3.08 -14.93
C PHE A 167 0.45 3.45 -15.12
N TYR A 168 -0.23 3.83 -14.04
CA TYR A 168 -1.65 4.18 -14.08
C TYR A 168 -2.04 5.09 -12.91
N PHE A 169 -3.22 5.67 -13.01
CA PHE A 169 -3.98 6.21 -11.89
C PHE A 169 -5.46 5.91 -12.16
N PHE A 170 -6.27 5.88 -11.12
CA PHE A 170 -7.70 5.64 -11.26
C PHE A 170 -8.50 6.57 -10.36
N ALA A 171 -9.79 6.68 -10.65
CA ALA A 171 -10.76 7.42 -9.84
C ALA A 171 -12.11 6.72 -9.94
N ARG A 172 -13.02 7.03 -9.01
CA ARG A 172 -14.42 6.60 -9.14
C ARG A 172 -15.08 7.29 -10.33
N ASP A 173 -14.92 8.61 -10.43
CA ASP A 173 -15.44 9.40 -11.54
C ASP A 173 -14.43 10.47 -11.96
N PHE A 174 -13.83 10.30 -13.15
CA PHE A 174 -12.85 11.26 -13.68
C PHE A 174 -13.45 12.63 -14.00
N SER A 175 -14.76 12.73 -14.27
CA SER A 175 -15.43 14.02 -14.49
C SER A 175 -15.47 14.88 -13.23
N ARG A 176 -15.32 14.25 -12.06
CA ARG A 176 -15.25 14.90 -10.74
C ARG A 176 -13.82 15.12 -10.24
N CYS A 177 -12.82 14.77 -11.04
CA CYS A 177 -11.40 14.92 -10.71
C CYS A 177 -10.79 16.08 -11.52
N PRO A 178 -10.90 17.34 -11.04
CA PRO A 178 -10.33 18.50 -11.72
C PRO A 178 -8.80 18.49 -11.72
#